data_AF-A0A1F3JR27-F1
#
_entry.id   AF-A0A1F3JR27-F1
#
_cell.length_a   1.000
_cell.length_b   1.000
_cell.length_c   1.000
_cell.angle_alpha   90.00
_cell.angle_beta   90.00
_cell.angle_gamma   90.00
#
_symmetry.space_group_name_H-M   'P 1'
#
loop_
_entity.id
_entity.type
_entity.pdbx_description
1 polymer ?
#
loop_
_entity_poly.entity_id
_entity_poly.type
_entity_poly.pdbx_seq_one_letter_code
_entity_poly.pdbx_strand_id
1 'polypeptide(L)'
;MVALLNGKLHFLLQQPQKSIYMKLETITFECPFCCVSLKHELPEYTDNDEIIRFSDGFTTYPGQSFFSKLVQCPVCNEVFLIDSIEDHQPCRNDNPCTETMEPAFDRYFEFLKNSALTPEQDLMIRLEIWHLGNHHPDRNSELLNDYDSKEKWIEHLDYLETLLKETNPDELLFKAELNRYLGRFTRSLELLDKYQGDVPAKFIKTIRKKISKGNTEVFEI
;
A
#
# COMPACT_ATOMS: atom_id res chain seq x y z
N MET A 1 22.34 3.96 1.51
CA MET A 1 22.07 4.77 2.71
C MET A 1 20.68 4.42 3.21
N VAL A 2 20.62 3.67 4.30
CA VAL A 2 19.38 3.11 4.87
C VAL A 2 18.68 4.19 5.71
N ALA A 3 17.59 4.77 5.20
CA ALA A 3 16.83 5.81 5.91
C ALA A 3 15.33 5.85 5.56
N LEU A 4 14.71 4.72 5.17
CA LEU A 4 13.28 4.71 4.78
C LEU A 4 12.34 3.95 5.71
N LEU A 5 12.84 3.20 6.70
CA LEU A 5 11.99 2.40 7.60
C LEU A 5 11.86 2.97 9.04
N ASN A 6 12.66 3.98 9.41
CA ASN A 6 12.64 4.56 10.76
C ASN A 6 11.96 5.94 10.86
N GLY A 7 11.23 6.38 9.82
CA GLY A 7 10.68 7.75 9.77
C GLY A 7 9.26 7.93 9.25
N LYS A 8 8.54 6.85 8.88
CA LYS A 8 7.22 6.97 8.20
C LYS A 8 6.11 6.09 8.77
N LEU A 9 6.03 5.96 10.10
CA LEU A 9 4.73 5.71 10.76
C LEU A 9 4.26 6.88 11.63
N HIS A 10 5.05 7.95 11.73
CA HIS A 10 4.76 9.12 12.55
C HIS A 10 4.14 10.28 11.76
N PHE A 11 3.05 10.08 11.00
CA PHE A 11 2.42 11.19 10.26
C PHE A 11 0.89 11.09 10.16
N LEU A 12 0.24 10.95 11.32
CA LEU A 12 -1.22 11.06 11.42
C LEU A 12 -1.72 12.50 11.61
N LEU A 13 -0.87 13.52 11.79
CA LEU A 13 -1.32 14.85 12.21
C LEU A 13 -0.51 16.06 11.71
N GLN A 14 -0.39 16.25 10.40
CA GLN A 14 -0.11 17.60 9.87
C GLN A 14 -1.08 17.90 8.71
N GLN A 15 -1.74 19.06 8.81
CA GLN A 15 -2.57 19.62 7.75
C GLN A 15 -1.70 20.46 6.81
N PRO A 16 -1.70 20.19 5.50
CA PRO A 16 -1.16 21.13 4.54
C PRO A 16 -2.24 22.06 3.96
N GLN A 17 -1.86 23.31 3.74
CA GLN A 17 -2.60 24.27 2.92
C GLN A 17 -2.19 24.14 1.44
N LYS A 18 -3.21 23.97 0.58
CA LYS A 18 -3.33 24.19 -0.88
C LYS A 18 -2.07 24.24 -1.76
N SER A 19 -1.90 23.18 -2.55
CA SER A 19 -1.50 23.15 -3.97
C SER A 19 -2.26 22.02 -4.69
N ILE A 20 -2.61 22.18 -5.97
CA ILE A 20 -3.58 21.31 -6.72
C ILE A 20 -2.88 20.39 -7.75
N TYR A 21 -1.55 20.30 -7.78
CA TYR A 21 -0.87 19.48 -8.79
C TYR A 21 0.25 18.63 -8.19
N MET A 22 0.04 17.31 -8.22
CA MET A 22 1.08 16.32 -8.00
C MET A 22 2.09 16.39 -9.13
N LYS A 23 3.37 16.53 -8.77
CA LYS A 23 4.46 16.45 -9.74
C LYS A 23 4.89 14.99 -9.85
N LEU A 24 5.13 14.52 -11.07
CA LEU A 24 5.61 13.17 -11.33
C LEU A 24 7.07 13.24 -11.75
N GLU A 25 7.89 12.39 -11.15
CA GLU A 25 9.27 12.18 -11.56
C GLU A 25 9.32 10.93 -12.43
N THR A 26 9.77 11.06 -13.68
CA THR A 26 10.04 9.90 -14.52
C THR A 26 11.44 9.38 -14.23
N ILE A 27 11.52 8.18 -13.67
CA ILE A 27 12.78 7.45 -13.50
C ILE A 27 12.95 6.42 -14.61
N THR A 28 14.21 6.05 -14.87
CA THR A 28 14.54 5.14 -15.95
C THR A 28 15.66 4.22 -15.50
N PHE A 29 15.56 2.95 -15.89
CA PHE A 29 16.39 1.87 -15.36
C PHE A 29 16.38 0.68 -16.31
N GLU A 30 17.29 -0.27 -16.14
CA GLU A 30 17.28 -1.51 -16.89
C GLU A 30 16.44 -2.57 -16.17
N CYS A 31 15.65 -3.34 -16.93
CA CYS A 31 14.98 -4.51 -16.37
C CYS A 31 16.03 -5.48 -15.81
N PRO A 32 15.92 -5.91 -14.54
CA PRO A 32 16.92 -6.80 -13.93
C PRO A 32 16.95 -8.20 -14.54
N PHE A 33 15.97 -8.56 -15.38
CA PHE A 33 15.86 -9.89 -15.98
C PHE A 33 16.23 -9.94 -17.46
N CYS A 34 15.91 -8.89 -18.23
CA CYS A 34 16.16 -8.88 -19.68
C CYS A 34 16.95 -7.66 -20.18
N CYS A 35 17.38 -6.77 -19.27
CA CYS A 35 18.20 -5.60 -19.54
C CYS A 35 17.59 -4.57 -20.51
N VAL A 36 16.28 -4.67 -20.84
CA VAL A 36 15.62 -3.61 -21.61
C VAL A 36 15.56 -2.33 -20.78
N SER A 37 15.80 -1.19 -21.43
CA SER A 37 15.61 0.12 -20.80
C SER A 37 14.13 0.40 -20.58
N LEU A 38 13.77 0.65 -19.32
CA LEU A 38 12.42 0.91 -18.85
C LEU A 38 12.31 2.35 -18.32
N LYS A 39 11.09 2.89 -18.36
CA LYS A 39 10.70 4.12 -17.66
C LYS A 39 9.51 3.86 -16.74
N HIS A 40 9.47 4.55 -15.61
CA HIS A 40 8.37 4.51 -14.65
C HIS A 40 8.16 5.90 -14.04
N GLU A 41 6.91 6.24 -13.75
CA GLU A 41 6.55 7.50 -13.09
C GLU A 41 6.43 7.26 -11.58
N LEU A 42 7.19 8.03 -10.81
CA LEU A 42 7.08 8.07 -9.36
C LEU A 42 6.38 9.35 -8.91
N PRO A 43 5.54 9.29 -7.87
CA PRO A 43 4.97 10.49 -7.28
C PRO A 43 6.06 11.30 -6.56
N GLU A 44 6.18 12.58 -6.89
CA GLU A 44 6.99 13.55 -6.14
C GLU A 44 6.08 14.22 -5.10
N TYR A 45 6.31 13.90 -3.83
CA TYR A 45 5.52 14.43 -2.72
C TYR A 45 5.98 15.85 -2.39
N THR A 46 5.03 16.79 -2.28
CA THR A 46 5.33 18.13 -1.77
C THR A 46 4.60 18.38 -0.45
N ASP A 47 5.20 19.20 0.41
CA ASP A 47 4.64 19.53 1.74
C ASP A 47 3.29 20.27 1.69
N ASN A 48 2.77 20.62 0.50
CA ASN A 48 1.56 21.45 0.31
C ASN A 48 0.34 20.66 -0.19
N ASP A 49 0.46 19.35 -0.37
CA ASP A 49 -0.57 18.56 -1.04
C ASP A 49 -1.72 18.19 -0.07
N GLU A 50 -2.97 18.26 -0.54
CA GLU A 50 -4.16 17.88 0.25
C GLU A 50 -4.23 16.35 0.41
N ILE A 51 -3.76 15.84 1.55
CA ILE A 51 -3.70 14.40 1.82
C ILE A 51 -5.08 13.90 2.29
N ILE A 52 -5.70 13.04 1.50
CA ILE A 52 -6.84 12.21 1.89
C ILE A 52 -6.29 10.96 2.60
N ARG A 53 -6.86 10.62 3.77
CA ARG A 53 -6.41 9.49 4.59
C ARG A 53 -7.56 8.53 4.84
N PHE A 54 -7.27 7.23 4.79
CA PHE A 54 -8.22 6.16 5.02
C PHE A 54 -7.88 5.35 6.26
N SER A 55 -8.89 4.67 6.81
CA SER A 55 -8.80 3.92 8.05
C SER A 55 -7.81 2.75 8.00
N ASP A 56 -7.55 2.20 6.81
CA ASP A 56 -6.56 1.14 6.54
C ASP A 56 -5.13 1.68 6.32
N GLY A 57 -4.92 2.97 6.56
CA GLY A 57 -3.62 3.62 6.41
C GLY A 57 -3.27 4.02 4.98
N PHE A 58 -4.15 3.77 4.02
CA PHE A 58 -3.95 4.28 2.67
C PHE A 58 -4.05 5.81 2.67
N THR A 59 -3.13 6.45 1.96
CA THR A 59 -3.09 7.90 1.78
C THR A 59 -3.06 8.21 0.31
N THR A 60 -3.88 9.17 -0.13
CA THR A 60 -3.92 9.59 -1.52
C THR A 60 -4.16 11.10 -1.62
N TYR A 61 -4.17 11.62 -2.84
CA TYR A 61 -4.46 13.00 -3.16
C TYR A 61 -5.58 13.07 -4.20
N PRO A 62 -6.33 14.19 -4.26
CA PRO A 62 -7.31 14.38 -5.32
C PRO A 62 -6.69 14.18 -6.71
N GLY A 63 -7.21 13.20 -7.46
CA GLY A 63 -6.76 12.89 -8.83
C GLY A 63 -5.49 12.06 -8.94
N GLN A 64 -4.96 11.52 -7.84
CA GLN A 64 -3.82 10.60 -7.87
C GLN A 64 -4.23 9.21 -8.37
N SER A 65 -3.47 8.66 -9.32
CA SER A 65 -3.50 7.24 -9.67
C SER A 65 -2.76 6.38 -8.63
N PHE A 66 -3.20 5.15 -8.39
CA PHE A 66 -2.49 4.23 -7.51
C PHE A 66 -1.09 3.94 -8.07
N PHE A 67 -0.04 4.10 -7.25
CA PHE A 67 1.35 3.79 -7.65
C PHE A 67 1.82 2.53 -6.95
N SER A 68 2.00 1.47 -7.73
CA SER A 68 2.44 0.20 -7.18
C SER A 68 3.94 0.18 -6.85
N LYS A 69 4.33 -0.55 -5.79
CA LYS A 69 5.73 -0.87 -5.52
C LYS A 69 6.25 -1.97 -6.42
N LEU A 70 5.36 -2.79 -6.98
CA LEU A 70 5.69 -3.79 -7.96
C LEU A 70 5.45 -3.25 -9.37
N VAL A 71 6.41 -3.49 -10.24
CA VAL A 71 6.30 -3.16 -11.66
C VAL A 71 6.54 -4.40 -12.50
N GLN A 72 5.89 -4.44 -13.66
CA GLN A 72 6.02 -5.53 -14.63
C GLN A 72 6.75 -5.02 -15.88
N CYS A 73 7.75 -5.78 -16.32
CA CYS A 73 8.41 -5.51 -17.60
C CYS A 73 7.48 -5.95 -18.75
N PRO A 74 7.15 -5.08 -19.72
CA PRO A 74 6.33 -5.45 -20.88
C PRO A 74 7.04 -6.36 -21.89
N VAL A 75 8.36 -6.52 -21.78
CA VAL A 75 9.15 -7.32 -22.73
C VAL A 75 9.33 -8.76 -22.25
N CYS A 76 9.76 -8.96 -21.00
CA CYS A 76 9.98 -10.31 -20.45
C CYS A 76 8.88 -10.78 -19.51
N ASN A 77 7.89 -9.93 -19.18
CA ASN A 77 6.76 -10.23 -18.31
C ASN A 77 7.11 -10.47 -16.82
N GLU A 78 8.36 -10.24 -16.43
CA GLU A 78 8.81 -10.38 -15.04
C GLU A 78 8.34 -9.22 -14.17
N VAL A 79 8.04 -9.55 -12.90
CA VAL A 79 7.57 -8.61 -11.87
C VAL A 79 8.64 -8.45 -10.80
N PHE A 80 8.90 -7.21 -10.39
CA PHE A 80 9.93 -6.89 -9.39
C PHE A 80 9.59 -5.62 -8.61
N LEU A 81 10.22 -5.46 -7.44
CA LEU A 81 10.11 -4.23 -6.65
C LEU A 81 10.89 -3.12 -7.35
N ILE A 82 10.24 -1.97 -7.49
CA ILE A 82 10.90 -0.78 -8.00
C ILE A 82 11.93 -0.22 -7.01
N ASP A 83 11.64 -0.31 -5.70
CA ASP A 83 12.51 0.17 -4.63
C ASP A 83 13.83 -0.63 -4.50
N SER A 84 13.95 -1.79 -5.16
CA SER A 84 15.21 -2.58 -5.22
C SER A 84 16.14 -2.21 -6.37
N ILE A 85 15.78 -1.21 -7.19
CA ILE A 85 16.60 -0.76 -8.30
C ILE A 85 17.54 0.33 -7.79
N GLU A 86 18.84 0.03 -7.73
CA GLU A 86 19.84 0.95 -7.18
C GLU A 86 20.21 2.08 -8.14
N ASP A 87 20.16 1.83 -9.45
CA ASP A 87 20.59 2.78 -10.49
C ASP A 87 19.39 3.34 -11.26
N HIS A 88 19.11 4.62 -11.03
CA HIS A 88 18.20 5.41 -11.86
C HIS A 88 19.03 6.34 -12.73
N GLN A 89 18.85 6.25 -14.04
CA GLN A 89 19.39 7.23 -14.99
C GLN A 89 18.23 8.00 -15.62
N PRO A 90 18.43 9.23 -16.11
CA PRO A 90 17.45 9.89 -16.97
C PRO A 90 17.47 9.30 -18.38
N CYS A 91 16.31 9.10 -19.01
CA CYS A 91 16.20 8.60 -20.39
C CYS A 91 16.96 9.58 -21.29
N ARG A 92 17.93 9.08 -22.04
CA ARG A 92 18.57 9.85 -23.10
C ARG A 92 17.76 9.67 -24.37
N ASN A 93 17.56 10.74 -25.13
CA ASN A 93 16.82 10.72 -26.41
C ASN A 93 17.34 9.67 -27.40
N ASP A 94 18.58 9.21 -27.23
CA ASP A 94 19.26 8.26 -28.10
C ASP A 94 18.92 6.78 -27.78
N ASN A 95 18.19 6.50 -26.69
CA ASN A 95 17.79 5.14 -26.32
C ASN A 95 16.30 5.10 -25.89
N PRO A 96 15.38 4.56 -26.71
CA PRO A 96 13.96 4.55 -26.40
C PRO A 96 13.68 3.66 -25.18
N CYS A 97 13.19 4.27 -24.09
CA CYS A 97 12.77 3.55 -22.90
C CYS A 97 11.33 3.03 -23.06
N THR A 98 11.09 1.78 -22.68
CA THR A 98 9.75 1.19 -22.69
C THR A 98 9.03 1.47 -21.38
N GLU A 99 7.75 1.81 -21.43
CA GLU A 99 6.97 2.06 -20.21
C GLU A 99 6.74 0.76 -19.44
N THR A 100 6.99 0.79 -18.13
CA THR A 100 6.58 -0.30 -17.24
C THR A 100 5.07 -0.48 -17.21
N MET A 101 4.62 -1.67 -16.83
CA MET A 101 3.20 -1.94 -16.60
C MET A 101 2.95 -2.19 -15.12
N GLU A 102 1.73 -1.91 -14.66
CA GLU A 102 1.26 -2.40 -13.37
C GLU A 102 1.00 -3.92 -13.47
N PRO A 103 1.49 -4.75 -12.52
CA PRO A 103 1.24 -6.17 -12.54
C PRO A 103 -0.26 -6.53 -12.43
N ALA A 104 -0.71 -7.62 -13.06
CA ALA A 104 -2.04 -8.16 -12.77
C ALA A 104 -2.18 -8.60 -11.30
N PHE A 105 -3.40 -8.68 -10.75
CA PHE A 105 -3.61 -8.83 -9.29
C PHE A 105 -3.06 -10.15 -8.74
N ASP A 106 -3.26 -11.23 -9.48
CA ASP A 106 -2.67 -12.54 -9.21
C ASP A 106 -1.13 -12.52 -9.17
N ARG A 107 -0.50 -11.69 -10.01
CA ARG A 107 0.97 -11.56 -10.05
C ARG A 107 1.57 -11.03 -8.75
N TYR A 108 0.82 -10.29 -7.93
CA TYR A 108 1.28 -9.88 -6.59
C TYR A 108 1.44 -11.09 -5.66
N PHE A 109 0.47 -12.01 -5.67
CA PHE A 109 0.54 -13.23 -4.85
C PHE A 109 1.62 -14.19 -5.36
N GLU A 110 1.79 -14.30 -6.68
CA GLU A 110 2.89 -15.08 -7.27
C GLU A 110 4.25 -14.49 -6.88
N PHE A 111 4.36 -13.16 -6.89
CA PHE A 111 5.57 -12.47 -6.46
C PHE A 111 5.89 -12.76 -4.98
N LEU A 112 4.92 -12.66 -4.07
CA LEU A 112 5.09 -13.01 -2.66
C LEU A 112 5.56 -14.46 -2.44
N LYS A 113 5.09 -15.39 -3.29
CA LYS A 113 5.43 -16.81 -3.17
C LYS A 113 6.83 -17.15 -3.67
N ASN A 114 7.29 -16.47 -4.71
CA ASN A 114 8.50 -16.84 -5.44
C ASN A 114 9.72 -15.99 -5.09
N SER A 115 9.53 -14.84 -4.42
CA SER A 115 10.60 -13.90 -4.11
C SER A 115 11.18 -14.11 -2.72
N ALA A 116 12.51 -13.98 -2.60
CA ALA A 116 13.20 -13.93 -1.32
C ALA A 116 13.10 -12.52 -0.73
N LEU A 117 12.07 -12.29 0.08
CA LEU A 117 11.78 -10.98 0.68
C LEU A 117 12.33 -10.87 2.10
N THR A 118 12.78 -9.68 2.49
CA THR A 118 12.96 -9.37 3.92
C THR A 118 11.59 -9.25 4.60
N PRO A 119 11.51 -9.41 5.94
CA PRO A 119 10.25 -9.21 6.67
C PRO A 119 9.59 -7.86 6.40
N GLU A 120 10.39 -6.80 6.20
CA GLU A 120 9.90 -5.45 5.90
C GLU A 120 9.32 -5.36 4.49
N GLN A 121 9.96 -6.02 3.51
CA GLN A 121 9.44 -6.08 2.13
C GLN A 121 8.14 -6.89 2.06
N ASP A 122 8.06 -8.02 2.76
CA ASP A 122 6.85 -8.85 2.83
C ASP A 122 5.69 -8.07 3.46
N LEU A 123 5.92 -7.39 4.59
CA LEU A 123 4.90 -6.54 5.22
C LEU A 123 4.44 -5.41 4.29
N MET A 124 5.39 -4.72 3.65
CA MET A 124 5.09 -3.61 2.72
C MET A 124 4.20 -4.06 1.56
N ILE A 125 4.57 -5.15 0.87
CA ILE A 125 3.81 -5.64 -0.29
C ILE A 125 2.42 -6.13 0.13
N ARG A 126 2.29 -6.73 1.31
CA ARG A 126 0.98 -7.18 1.81
C ARG A 126 0.06 -6.03 2.18
N LEU A 127 0.61 -4.95 2.75
CA LEU A 127 -0.15 -3.72 2.97
C LEU A 127 -0.61 -3.12 1.63
N GLU A 128 0.26 -3.10 0.63
CA GLU A 128 -0.09 -2.63 -0.70
C GLU A 128 -1.20 -3.48 -1.36
N ILE A 129 -1.12 -4.81 -1.27
CA ILE A 129 -2.19 -5.70 -1.74
C ILE A 129 -3.51 -5.38 -1.04
N TRP A 130 -3.48 -5.13 0.27
CA TRP A 130 -4.67 -4.71 1.02
C TRP A 130 -5.24 -3.39 0.48
N HIS A 131 -4.38 -2.40 0.20
CA HIS A 131 -4.80 -1.11 -0.36
C HIS A 131 -5.32 -1.24 -1.80
N LEU A 132 -4.69 -2.07 -2.64
CA LEU A 132 -5.14 -2.36 -3.99
C LEU A 132 -6.58 -2.91 -3.98
N GLY A 133 -6.89 -3.84 -3.08
CA GLY A 133 -8.24 -4.40 -3.00
C GLY A 133 -9.31 -3.42 -2.54
N ASN A 134 -8.93 -2.39 -1.76
CA ASN A 134 -9.88 -1.39 -1.24
C ASN A 134 -10.03 -0.16 -2.13
N HIS A 135 -8.93 0.30 -2.73
CA HIS A 135 -8.85 1.64 -3.33
C HIS A 135 -8.56 1.63 -4.84
N HIS A 136 -8.06 0.53 -5.40
CA HIS A 136 -7.81 0.48 -6.83
C HIS A 136 -9.15 0.34 -7.58
N PRO A 137 -9.47 1.25 -8.53
CA PRO A 137 -10.80 1.32 -9.16
C PRO A 137 -11.19 0.02 -9.87
N ASP A 138 -10.23 -0.64 -10.51
CA ASP A 138 -10.50 -1.85 -11.31
C ASP A 138 -10.50 -3.16 -10.49
N ARG A 139 -9.74 -3.23 -9.39
CA ARG A 139 -9.45 -4.50 -8.70
C ARG A 139 -10.46 -4.86 -7.61
N ASN A 140 -11.13 -3.86 -7.04
CA ASN A 140 -12.22 -4.11 -6.11
C ASN A 140 -13.34 -4.94 -6.79
N SER A 141 -13.56 -4.72 -8.09
CA SER A 141 -14.53 -5.49 -8.87
C SER A 141 -14.08 -6.94 -9.13
N GLU A 142 -12.79 -7.19 -9.35
CA GLU A 142 -12.26 -8.54 -9.57
C GLU A 142 -12.36 -9.41 -8.30
N LEU A 143 -11.96 -8.85 -7.15
CA LEU A 143 -12.02 -9.52 -5.85
C LEU A 143 -13.44 -9.90 -5.41
N LEU A 144 -14.43 -9.06 -5.74
CA LEU A 144 -15.81 -9.28 -5.31
C LEU A 144 -16.57 -10.29 -6.18
N ASN A 145 -16.11 -10.52 -7.41
CA ASN A 145 -16.83 -11.34 -8.40
C ASN A 145 -16.30 -12.77 -8.53
N ASP A 146 -15.12 -13.08 -8.00
CA ASP A 146 -14.52 -14.42 -8.05
C ASP A 146 -14.31 -15.04 -6.65
N TYR A 147 -14.86 -16.25 -6.45
CA TYR A 147 -14.81 -16.93 -5.14
C TYR A 147 -13.38 -17.33 -4.75
N ASP A 148 -12.61 -17.87 -5.70
CA ASP A 148 -11.23 -18.32 -5.43
C ASP A 148 -10.32 -17.13 -5.09
N SER A 149 -10.52 -16.00 -5.76
CA SER A 149 -9.84 -14.74 -5.43
C SER A 149 -10.21 -14.23 -4.04
N LYS A 150 -11.47 -14.39 -3.61
CA LYS A 150 -11.90 -14.00 -2.27
C LYS A 150 -11.31 -14.88 -1.17
N GLU A 151 -11.16 -16.19 -1.38
CA GLU A 151 -10.50 -17.07 -0.41
C GLU A 151 -9.03 -16.71 -0.25
N LYS A 152 -8.30 -16.57 -1.36
CA LYS A 152 -6.89 -16.11 -1.37
C LYS A 152 -6.73 -14.74 -0.69
N TRP A 153 -7.68 -13.84 -0.90
CA TRP A 153 -7.72 -12.53 -0.25
C TRP A 153 -7.82 -12.65 1.27
N ILE A 154 -8.74 -13.47 1.79
CA ILE A 154 -8.91 -13.68 3.22
C ILE A 154 -7.65 -14.32 3.81
N GLU A 155 -7.10 -15.36 3.18
CA GLU A 155 -5.84 -16.00 3.62
C GLU A 155 -4.69 -15.00 3.69
N HIS A 156 -4.59 -14.11 2.69
CA HIS A 156 -3.60 -13.06 2.66
C HIS A 156 -3.76 -12.06 3.82
N LEU A 157 -4.99 -11.60 4.07
CA LEU A 157 -5.27 -10.67 5.18
C LEU A 157 -5.03 -11.32 6.54
N ASP A 158 -5.32 -12.62 6.67
CA ASP A 158 -5.01 -13.39 7.87
C ASP A 158 -3.51 -13.48 8.12
N TYR A 159 -2.72 -13.71 7.07
CA TYR A 159 -1.28 -13.70 7.20
C TYR A 159 -0.75 -12.29 7.53
N LEU A 160 -1.26 -11.24 6.86
CA LEU A 160 -0.89 -9.85 7.15
C LEU A 160 -1.13 -9.51 8.63
N GLU A 161 -2.25 -9.97 9.21
CA GLU A 161 -2.54 -9.80 10.63
C GLU A 161 -1.40 -10.33 11.50
N THR A 162 -0.85 -11.50 11.17
CA THR A 162 0.23 -12.13 11.95
C THR A 162 1.55 -11.37 11.91
N LEU A 163 1.80 -10.60 10.84
CA LEU A 163 3.00 -9.77 10.70
C LEU A 163 2.95 -8.50 11.57
N LEU A 164 1.75 -7.96 11.78
CA LEU A 164 1.55 -6.72 12.56
C LEU A 164 1.76 -6.99 14.06
N LYS A 165 2.70 -6.24 14.65
CA LYS A 165 3.13 -6.41 16.04
C LYS A 165 2.30 -5.58 16.99
N GLU A 166 1.72 -6.23 18.00
CA GLU A 166 0.98 -5.55 19.08
C GLU A 166 1.87 -4.64 19.96
N THR A 167 3.19 -4.80 19.90
CA THR A 167 4.15 -3.98 20.66
C THR A 167 4.43 -2.62 20.02
N ASN A 168 4.08 -2.43 18.75
CA ASN A 168 4.18 -1.16 18.05
C ASN A 168 2.78 -0.51 18.02
N PRO A 169 2.57 0.70 18.58
CA PRO A 169 1.26 1.34 18.61
C PRO A 169 0.61 1.49 17.23
N ASP A 170 1.38 1.86 16.21
CA ASP A 170 0.84 2.10 14.87
C ASP A 170 0.44 0.78 14.20
N GLU A 171 1.27 -0.26 14.31
CA GLU A 171 0.93 -1.61 13.82
C GLU A 171 -0.25 -2.21 14.60
N LEU A 172 -0.35 -1.96 15.91
CA LEU A 172 -1.49 -2.38 16.73
C LEU A 172 -2.80 -1.74 16.25
N LEU A 173 -2.76 -0.47 15.86
CA LEU A 173 -3.92 0.24 15.31
C LEU A 173 -4.32 -0.33 13.95
N PHE A 174 -3.37 -0.58 13.05
CA PHE A 174 -3.66 -1.25 11.78
C PHE A 174 -4.17 -2.68 11.96
N LYS A 175 -3.64 -3.43 12.93
CA LYS A 175 -4.12 -4.77 13.27
C LYS A 175 -5.56 -4.72 13.79
N ALA A 176 -5.91 -3.69 14.56
CA ALA A 176 -7.29 -3.48 15.00
C ALA A 176 -8.23 -3.17 13.84
N GLU A 177 -7.80 -2.31 12.91
CA GLU A 177 -8.57 -1.99 11.70
C GLU A 177 -8.73 -3.21 10.80
N LEU A 178 -7.67 -3.98 10.56
CA LEU A 178 -7.71 -5.20 9.75
C LEU A 178 -8.70 -6.23 10.35
N ASN A 179 -8.70 -6.38 11.67
CA ASN A 179 -9.69 -7.21 12.35
C ASN A 179 -11.12 -6.66 12.20
N ARG A 180 -11.33 -5.33 12.19
CA ARG A 180 -12.65 -4.76 11.87
C ARG A 180 -13.05 -5.06 10.43
N TYR A 181 -12.15 -4.89 9.48
CA TYR A 181 -12.37 -5.15 8.06
C TYR A 181 -12.77 -6.61 7.81
N LEU A 182 -12.12 -7.55 8.50
CA LEU A 182 -12.45 -8.98 8.47
C LEU A 182 -13.71 -9.35 9.27
N GLY A 183 -14.42 -8.38 9.86
CA GLY A 183 -15.62 -8.61 10.68
C GLY A 183 -15.33 -9.22 12.06
N ARG A 184 -14.06 -9.31 12.47
CA ARG A 184 -13.59 -9.78 13.78
C ARG A 184 -13.71 -8.68 14.83
N PHE A 185 -14.92 -8.18 15.01
CA PHE A 185 -15.21 -7.00 15.82
C PHE A 185 -14.77 -7.10 17.28
N THR A 186 -14.96 -8.25 17.93
CA THR A 186 -14.50 -8.48 19.31
C THR A 186 -12.99 -8.30 19.40
N ARG A 187 -12.25 -8.91 18.47
CA ARG A 187 -10.79 -8.83 18.43
C ARG A 187 -10.31 -7.41 18.15
N SER A 188 -10.97 -6.71 17.25
CA SER A 188 -10.68 -5.29 16.98
C SER A 188 -10.83 -4.44 18.25
N LEU A 189 -11.90 -4.62 19.03
CA LEU A 189 -12.11 -3.90 20.29
C LEU A 189 -11.02 -4.20 21.33
N GLU A 190 -10.64 -5.47 21.50
CA GLU A 190 -9.55 -5.86 22.41
C GLU A 190 -8.23 -5.15 22.07
N LEU A 191 -7.90 -5.05 20.78
CA LEU A 191 -6.69 -4.37 20.32
C LEU A 191 -6.77 -2.86 20.56
N LEU A 192 -7.92 -2.23 20.30
CA LEU A 192 -8.15 -0.81 20.57
C LEU A 192 -8.14 -0.48 22.07
N ASP A 193 -8.48 -1.42 22.95
CA ASP A 193 -8.42 -1.24 24.41
C ASP A 193 -6.98 -1.23 24.92
N LYS A 194 -6.05 -1.89 24.21
CA LYS A 194 -4.60 -1.88 24.52
C LYS A 194 -3.86 -0.68 23.95
N TYR A 195 -4.46 0.02 23.00
CA TYR A 195 -3.79 1.08 22.25
C TYR A 195 -3.40 2.27 23.12
N GLN A 196 -2.13 2.69 23.05
CA GLN A 196 -1.55 3.81 23.82
C GLN A 196 -0.77 4.81 22.94
N GLY A 197 -1.08 4.88 21.64
CA GLY A 197 -0.41 5.81 20.73
C GLY A 197 -1.08 7.19 20.63
N ASP A 198 -0.49 8.07 19.82
CA ASP A 198 -0.86 9.48 19.69
C ASP A 198 -1.72 9.75 18.44
N VAL A 199 -2.92 9.16 18.41
CA VAL A 199 -3.91 9.47 17.36
C VAL A 199 -5.08 10.23 17.94
N PRO A 200 -5.77 11.06 17.13
CA PRO A 200 -6.92 11.79 17.61
C PRO A 200 -7.96 10.86 18.21
N ALA A 201 -8.42 11.17 19.43
CA ALA A 201 -9.46 10.38 20.11
C ALA A 201 -10.74 10.23 19.25
N LYS A 202 -11.00 11.17 18.34
CA LYS A 202 -12.11 11.10 17.37
C LYS A 202 -11.96 9.92 16.41
N PHE A 203 -10.74 9.57 15.98
CA PHE A 203 -10.49 8.45 15.08
C PHE A 203 -10.85 7.13 15.77
N ILE A 204 -10.31 6.87 16.96
CA ILE A 204 -10.64 5.67 17.77
C ILE A 204 -12.14 5.57 18.05
N LYS A 205 -12.79 6.70 18.41
CA LYS A 205 -14.26 6.75 18.59
C LYS A 205 -15.02 6.37 17.31
N THR A 206 -14.51 6.77 16.15
CA THR A 206 -15.12 6.46 14.86
C THR A 206 -15.00 4.98 14.54
N ILE A 207 -13.83 4.37 14.74
CA ILE A 207 -13.64 2.92 14.58
C ILE A 207 -14.62 2.15 15.49
N ARG A 208 -14.69 2.50 16.78
CA ARG A 208 -15.63 1.86 17.73
C ARG A 208 -17.09 2.00 17.32
N LYS A 209 -17.48 3.16 16.76
CA LYS A 209 -18.83 3.38 16.23
C LYS A 209 -19.11 2.57 14.96
N LYS A 210 -18.11 2.34 14.10
CA LYS A 210 -18.24 1.47 12.92
C LYS A 210 -18.40 0.01 13.34
N ILE A 211 -17.62 -0.43 14.33
CA ILE A 211 -17.72 -1.75 14.94
C ILE A 211 -19.13 -2.00 15.51
N SER A 212 -19.68 -1.06 16.29
CA SER A 212 -21.02 -1.25 16.90
C SER A 212 -22.16 -1.33 15.88
N LYS A 213 -21.91 -0.91 14.64
CA LYS A 213 -22.83 -1.01 13.50
C LYS A 213 -22.56 -2.22 12.60
N GLY A 214 -21.54 -3.03 12.92
CA GLY A 214 -21.11 -4.14 12.08
C GLY A 214 -20.55 -3.72 10.73
N ASN A 215 -20.03 -2.49 10.59
CA ASN A 215 -19.50 -1.99 9.32
C ASN A 215 -18.03 -2.43 9.16
N THR A 216 -17.74 -3.12 8.06
CA THR A 216 -16.41 -3.62 7.66
C THR A 216 -15.72 -2.75 6.61
N GLU A 217 -16.43 -1.81 5.99
CA GLU A 217 -15.91 -0.97 4.92
C GLU A 217 -14.83 -0.01 5.44
N VAL A 218 -13.75 0.13 4.68
CA VAL A 218 -12.75 1.19 4.89
C VAL A 218 -13.40 2.57 4.73
N PHE A 219 -12.94 3.56 5.49
CA PHE A 219 -13.52 4.90 5.47
C PHE A 219 -12.46 5.99 5.55
N GLU A 220 -12.78 7.16 4.97
CA GLU A 220 -11.97 8.38 5.05
C GLU A 220 -12.01 8.98 6.48
N ILE A 221 -10.87 9.51 6.95
CA ILE A 221 -10.64 10.00 8.32
C ILE A 221 -10.82 11.52 8.44
#